data_AF-A0A1G3BV28-F1
#
_entry.id   AF-A0A1G3BV28-F1
#
_cell.length_a   1.000
_cell.length_b   1.000
_cell.length_c   1.000
_cell.angle_alpha   90.00
_cell.angle_beta   90.00
_cell.angle_gamma   90.00
#
_symmetry.space_group_name_H-M   'P 1'
#
loop_
_entity.id
_entity.type
_entity.pdbx_description
1 polymer ?
#
loop_
_entity_poly.entity_id
_entity_poly.type
_entity_poly.pdbx_seq_one_letter_code
_entity_poly.pdbx_strand_id
1 'polypeptide(L)'
;MLLKSPVNRLGGKYFLRNWLSEKIPPHTLYCEPFCGADHLLFAKEPSQVEIINDIDGHLIGFFRVIQHSEKRQALIEKLNFMPYSRALWQEVRTQWKHGNLLQDEVEWASQWFYLNRTCFSGDQLRGGFAVPSTTGRNPIISFRNTVDSMNTIAERLKNVCIENLSYDKCIKRYDSGTNIKNITVLYLLSISIVIQKYCAYKEQFEWLSKGFNSRKKA
;
A
#
# COMPACT_ATOMS: atom_id res chain seq x y z
N MET A 1 -6.62 1.60 -18.24
CA MET A 1 -7.37 2.13 -17.07
C MET A 1 -6.43 2.06 -15.87
N LEU A 2 -6.28 3.15 -15.09
CA LEU A 2 -5.35 3.19 -13.95
C LEU A 2 -5.73 2.16 -12.89
N LEU A 3 -4.78 1.29 -12.55
CA LEU A 3 -4.99 0.21 -11.60
C LEU A 3 -5.22 0.78 -10.19
N LYS A 4 -6.08 0.13 -9.42
CA LYS A 4 -6.33 0.51 -8.02
C LYS A 4 -5.55 -0.43 -7.12
N SER A 5 -5.02 0.13 -6.03
CA SER A 5 -4.46 -0.66 -4.95
C SER A 5 -5.49 -1.63 -4.39
N PRO A 6 -5.08 -2.87 -4.02
CA PRO A 6 -5.94 -3.78 -3.29
C PRO A 6 -6.17 -3.39 -1.83
N VAL A 7 -5.39 -2.46 -1.28
CA VAL A 7 -5.35 -2.18 0.16
C VAL A 7 -6.10 -0.89 0.50
N ASN A 8 -6.90 -0.94 1.56
CA ASN A 8 -7.39 0.26 2.24
C ASN A 8 -6.38 0.70 3.30
N ARG A 9 -5.95 1.96 3.26
CA ARG A 9 -5.10 2.54 4.31
C ARG A 9 -5.47 3.98 4.61
N LEU A 10 -5.51 4.32 5.89
CA LEU A 10 -5.63 5.71 6.35
C LEU A 10 -4.45 6.54 5.85
N GLY A 11 -4.70 7.78 5.45
CA GLY A 11 -3.67 8.65 4.87
C GLY A 11 -3.27 8.31 3.42
N GLY A 12 -3.93 7.32 2.81
CA GLY A 12 -3.71 6.95 1.42
C GLY A 12 -3.94 8.11 0.45
N LYS A 13 -3.04 8.25 -0.52
CA LYS A 13 -3.08 9.30 -1.55
C LYS A 13 -4.06 8.99 -2.70
N TYR A 14 -5.11 8.19 -2.46
CA TYR A 14 -5.99 7.68 -3.52
C TYR A 14 -6.53 8.80 -4.42
N PHE A 15 -7.10 9.86 -3.84
CA PHE A 15 -7.67 10.98 -4.60
C PHE A 15 -6.62 11.85 -5.30
N LEU A 16 -5.37 11.82 -4.84
CA LEU A 16 -4.28 12.62 -5.40
C LEU A 16 -3.42 11.84 -6.40
N ARG A 17 -3.60 10.52 -6.53
CA ARG A 17 -2.66 9.64 -7.24
C ARG A 17 -2.42 10.04 -8.71
N ASN A 18 -3.47 10.39 -9.46
CA ASN A 18 -3.35 10.78 -10.87
C ASN A 18 -2.58 12.10 -11.01
N TRP A 19 -2.93 13.07 -10.16
CA TRP A 19 -2.24 14.36 -10.16
C TRP A 19 -0.77 14.20 -9.72
N LEU A 20 -0.50 13.35 -8.73
CA LEU A 20 0.87 13.06 -8.28
C LEU A 20 1.67 12.33 -9.36
N SER A 21 1.09 11.34 -10.05
CA SER A 21 1.78 10.58 -11.09
C SER A 21 2.24 11.46 -12.25
N GLU A 22 1.47 12.49 -12.60
CA GLU A 22 1.84 13.48 -13.62
C GLU A 22 2.96 14.43 -13.18
N LYS A 23 3.24 14.55 -11.87
CA LYS A 23 4.25 15.44 -11.31
C LYS A 23 5.56 14.73 -10.96
N ILE A 24 5.62 13.42 -11.17
CA ILE A 24 6.87 12.67 -10.96
C ILE A 24 7.85 13.07 -12.07
N PRO A 25 9.05 13.59 -11.73
CA PRO A 25 10.06 13.90 -12.75
C PRO A 25 10.54 12.61 -13.44
N PRO A 26 11.11 12.70 -14.65
CA PRO A 26 11.74 11.55 -15.31
C PRO A 26 12.72 10.85 -14.37
N HIS A 27 12.61 9.52 -14.26
CA HIS A 27 13.39 8.69 -13.36
C HIS A 27 13.64 7.30 -13.90
N THR A 28 14.79 6.76 -13.55
CA THR A 28 15.16 5.36 -13.76
C THR A 28 14.69 4.53 -12.58
N LEU A 29 14.87 5.03 -11.36
CA LEU A 29 14.54 4.34 -10.12
C LEU A 29 13.41 5.05 -9.38
N TYR A 30 12.34 4.31 -9.11
CA TYR A 30 11.25 4.68 -8.21
C TYR A 30 11.46 3.98 -6.87
N CYS A 31 11.47 4.74 -5.78
CA CYS A 31 11.54 4.18 -4.43
C CYS A 31 10.48 4.85 -3.54
N GLU A 32 9.59 4.04 -2.96
CA GLU A 32 8.50 4.47 -2.09
C GLU A 32 8.58 3.75 -0.74
N PRO A 33 9.22 4.33 0.29
CA PRO A 33 9.45 3.54 1.51
C PRO A 33 8.47 3.70 2.66
N PHE A 34 7.41 4.44 2.41
CA PHE A 34 6.18 4.39 3.19
C PHE A 34 5.03 4.04 2.25
N CYS A 35 5.15 2.93 1.54
CA CYS A 35 4.25 2.62 0.43
C CYS A 35 2.79 2.57 0.89
N GLY A 36 2.50 1.99 2.06
CA GLY A 36 1.13 1.80 2.52
C GLY A 36 0.27 1.11 1.47
N ALA A 37 -0.83 1.75 1.05
CA ALA A 37 -1.64 1.21 -0.04
C ALA A 37 -0.98 1.40 -1.43
N ASP A 38 0.08 2.17 -1.54
CA ASP A 38 0.87 2.41 -2.75
C ASP A 38 0.06 2.83 -3.98
N HIS A 39 -0.94 3.70 -3.75
CA HIS A 39 -1.80 4.22 -4.81
C HIS A 39 -1.03 4.89 -5.94
N LEU A 40 0.19 5.36 -5.68
CA LEU A 40 1.01 6.04 -6.67
C LEU A 40 1.70 5.04 -7.61
N LEU A 41 2.29 3.96 -7.10
CA LEU A 41 2.84 2.87 -7.93
C LEU A 41 1.80 2.33 -8.92
N PHE A 42 0.57 2.09 -8.43
CA PHE A 42 -0.52 1.58 -9.25
C PHE A 42 -1.10 2.61 -10.24
N ALA A 43 -0.80 3.91 -10.06
CA ALA A 43 -1.27 4.98 -10.92
C ALA A 43 -0.20 5.54 -11.89
N LYS A 44 1.08 5.22 -11.70
CA LYS A 44 2.15 5.63 -12.61
C LYS A 44 2.44 4.55 -13.65
N GLU A 45 2.98 4.98 -14.79
CA GLU A 45 3.62 4.08 -15.75
C GLU A 45 4.85 3.42 -15.12
N PRO A 46 5.15 2.12 -15.37
CA PRO A 46 6.30 1.43 -14.77
C PRO A 46 7.65 2.11 -15.03
N SER A 47 8.53 2.11 -14.03
CA SER A 47 9.93 2.55 -14.18
C SER A 47 10.86 1.35 -14.41
N GLN A 48 12.10 1.61 -14.84
CA GLN A 48 13.10 0.55 -15.05
C GLN A 48 13.43 -0.18 -13.74
N VAL A 49 13.48 0.55 -12.63
CA VAL A 49 13.69 -0.01 -11.29
C VAL A 49 12.61 0.54 -10.37
N GLU A 50 11.90 -0.34 -9.67
CA GLU A 50 10.86 0.04 -8.71
C GLU A 50 11.06 -0.71 -7.40
N ILE A 51 11.12 0.04 -6.31
CA ILE A 51 11.22 -0.47 -4.94
C ILE A 51 10.10 0.11 -4.11
N ILE A 52 9.41 -0.75 -3.37
CA ILE A 52 8.41 -0.35 -2.39
C ILE A 52 8.82 -0.90 -1.03
N ASN A 53 8.58 -0.11 0.01
CA ASN A 53 8.90 -0.48 1.38
C ASN A 53 7.84 0.03 2.34
N ASP A 54 7.60 -0.72 3.40
CA ASP A 54 6.83 -0.28 4.57
C ASP A 54 7.36 -1.02 5.80
N ILE A 55 7.17 -0.43 6.98
CA ILE A 55 7.52 -1.09 8.25
C ILE A 55 6.48 -2.15 8.63
N ASP A 56 5.25 -2.02 8.13
CA ASP A 56 4.16 -2.95 8.38
C ASP A 56 4.40 -4.30 7.67
N GLY A 57 4.91 -5.27 8.42
CA GLY A 57 5.20 -6.61 7.92
C GLY A 57 3.94 -7.35 7.43
N HIS A 58 2.74 -7.00 7.91
CA HIS A 58 1.51 -7.62 7.41
C HIS A 58 1.14 -7.11 6.02
N LEU A 59 1.30 -5.80 5.78
CA LEU A 59 1.14 -5.25 4.45
C LEU A 59 2.13 -5.87 3.46
N ILE A 60 3.40 -5.93 3.84
CA ILE A 60 4.46 -6.48 2.98
C ILE A 60 4.28 -8.00 2.76
N GLY A 61 3.92 -8.74 3.81
CA GLY A 61 3.61 -10.16 3.71
C GLY A 61 2.48 -10.44 2.72
N PHE A 62 1.42 -9.62 2.72
CA PHE A 62 0.32 -9.75 1.78
C PHE A 62 0.77 -9.50 0.32
N PHE A 63 1.56 -8.46 0.05
CA PHE A 63 2.06 -8.24 -1.31
C PHE A 63 3.00 -9.36 -1.79
N ARG A 64 3.80 -9.96 -0.89
CA ARG A 64 4.63 -11.13 -1.21
C ARG A 64 3.78 -12.35 -1.56
N VAL A 65 2.70 -12.60 -0.83
CA VAL A 65 1.73 -13.65 -1.15
C VAL A 65 1.09 -13.41 -2.52
N ILE A 66 0.70 -12.16 -2.84
CA ILE A 66 0.16 -11.81 -4.15
C ILE A 66 1.20 -12.04 -5.26
N GLN A 67 2.47 -11.66 -5.07
CA GLN A 67 3.50 -11.88 -6.10
C GLN A 67 3.70 -13.37 -6.41
N HIS A 68 3.59 -14.24 -5.42
CA HIS A 68 3.77 -15.67 -5.58
C HIS A 68 2.58 -16.34 -6.28
N SER A 69 2.81 -16.96 -7.45
CA SER A 69 1.73 -17.46 -8.32
C SER A 69 0.78 -18.45 -7.65
N GLU A 70 1.31 -19.52 -7.05
CA GLU A 70 0.49 -20.57 -6.43
C GLU A 70 -0.29 -20.06 -5.20
N LYS A 71 0.40 -19.36 -4.29
CA LYS A 71 -0.20 -18.75 -3.10
C LYS A 71 -1.27 -17.72 -3.45
N ARG A 72 -1.04 -16.90 -4.47
CA ARG A 72 -2.06 -15.97 -4.99
C ARG A 72 -3.30 -16.71 -5.48
N GLN A 73 -3.14 -17.79 -6.24
CA GLN A 73 -4.29 -18.50 -6.77
C GLN A 73 -5.09 -19.19 -5.65
N ALA A 74 -4.41 -19.79 -4.67
CA ALA A 74 -5.05 -20.34 -3.48
C ALA A 74 -5.76 -19.24 -2.65
N LEU A 75 -5.16 -18.06 -2.54
CA LEU A 75 -5.76 -16.91 -1.87
C LEU A 75 -7.03 -16.43 -2.59
N ILE A 76 -6.98 -16.28 -3.92
CA ILE A 76 -8.14 -15.87 -4.74
C ILE A 76 -9.30 -16.85 -4.55
N GLU A 77 -9.02 -18.14 -4.68
CA GLU A 77 -10.01 -19.20 -4.50
C GLU A 77 -10.67 -19.09 -3.13
N LYS A 78 -9.87 -19.03 -2.07
CA LYS A 78 -10.36 -18.90 -0.70
C LYS A 78 -11.22 -17.65 -0.51
N LEU A 79 -10.79 -16.49 -1.02
CA LEU A 79 -11.53 -15.24 -0.88
C LEU A 79 -12.83 -15.24 -1.69
N ASN A 80 -12.90 -15.94 -2.82
CA ASN A 80 -14.12 -16.11 -3.60
C ASN A 80 -15.22 -16.81 -2.80
N PHE A 81 -14.86 -17.84 -2.05
CA PHE A 81 -15.81 -18.60 -1.21
C PHE A 81 -15.96 -18.05 0.21
N MET A 82 -15.15 -17.06 0.61
CA MET A 82 -15.30 -16.42 1.92
C MET A 82 -16.58 -15.56 1.96
N PRO A 83 -17.49 -15.79 2.93
CA PRO A 83 -18.73 -15.04 3.02
C PRO A 83 -18.49 -13.61 3.53
N TYR A 84 -19.18 -12.64 2.93
CA TYR A 84 -19.22 -11.27 3.44
C TYR A 84 -20.23 -11.18 4.59
N SER A 85 -19.82 -11.59 5.79
CA SER A 85 -20.72 -11.82 6.93
C SER A 85 -20.18 -11.14 8.18
N ARG A 86 -21.09 -10.51 8.95
CA ARG A 86 -20.74 -9.92 10.25
C ARG A 86 -20.25 -10.96 11.25
N ALA A 87 -20.84 -12.16 11.23
CA ALA A 87 -20.47 -13.23 12.15
C ALA A 87 -19.04 -13.73 11.88
N LEU A 88 -18.72 -14.04 10.61
CA LEU A 88 -17.34 -14.41 10.23
C LEU A 88 -16.36 -13.28 10.53
N TRP A 89 -16.73 -12.04 10.23
CA TRP A 89 -15.89 -10.89 10.56
C TRP A 89 -15.62 -10.75 12.06
N GLN A 90 -16.61 -10.99 12.92
CA GLN A 90 -16.42 -10.98 14.37
C GLN A 90 -15.46 -12.09 14.81
N GLU A 91 -15.61 -13.29 14.28
CA GLU A 91 -14.73 -14.43 14.55
C GLU A 91 -13.29 -14.12 14.17
N VAL A 92 -13.05 -13.78 12.90
CA VAL A 92 -11.71 -13.47 12.37
C VAL A 92 -11.09 -12.29 13.11
N ARG A 93 -11.86 -11.24 13.40
CA ARG A 93 -11.36 -10.07 14.12
C ARG A 93 -10.99 -10.38 15.56
N THR A 94 -11.75 -11.26 16.22
CA THR A 94 -11.46 -11.68 17.59
C THR A 94 -10.12 -12.39 17.62
N GLN A 95 -9.92 -13.40 16.76
CA GLN A 95 -8.63 -14.11 16.65
C GLN A 95 -7.47 -13.15 16.33
N TRP A 96 -7.68 -12.23 15.38
CA TRP A 96 -6.69 -11.22 15.02
C TRP A 96 -6.27 -10.34 16.19
N LYS A 97 -7.23 -9.87 17.00
CA LYS A 97 -6.96 -9.02 18.18
C LYS A 97 -6.25 -9.78 19.31
N HIS A 98 -6.49 -11.08 19.43
CA HIS A 98 -5.79 -11.93 20.38
C HIS A 98 -4.38 -12.32 19.93
N GLY A 99 -3.98 -11.96 18.70
CA GLY A 99 -2.68 -12.35 18.15
C GLY A 99 -2.63 -13.82 17.72
N ASN A 100 -3.78 -14.49 17.58
CA ASN A 100 -3.89 -15.87 17.12
C ASN A 100 -3.77 -15.92 15.59
N LEU A 101 -2.60 -15.53 15.10
CA LEU A 101 -2.30 -15.46 13.68
C LEU A 101 -2.05 -16.87 13.13
N LEU A 102 -2.63 -17.15 11.97
CA LEU A 102 -2.40 -18.40 11.26
C LEU A 102 -0.96 -18.44 10.73
N GLN A 103 -0.33 -19.62 10.77
CA GLN A 103 1.04 -19.81 10.32
C GLN A 103 1.15 -20.00 8.80
N ASP A 104 0.12 -20.60 8.19
CA ASP A 104 0.04 -20.70 6.74
C ASP A 104 -0.15 -19.31 6.13
N GLU A 105 0.71 -18.95 5.17
CA GLU A 105 0.73 -17.60 4.60
C GLU A 105 -0.53 -17.27 3.81
N VAL A 106 -1.17 -18.24 3.15
CA VAL A 106 -2.41 -18.02 2.37
C VAL A 106 -3.57 -17.81 3.31
N GLU A 107 -3.69 -18.64 4.34
CA GLU A 107 -4.68 -18.53 5.39
C GLU A 107 -4.57 -17.18 6.12
N TRP A 108 -3.35 -16.83 6.55
CA TRP A 108 -3.07 -15.55 7.18
C TRP A 108 -3.40 -14.36 6.27
N ALA A 109 -2.94 -14.39 5.00
CA ALA A 109 -3.20 -13.33 4.04
C ALA A 109 -4.70 -13.16 3.76
N SER A 110 -5.46 -14.26 3.75
CA SER A 110 -6.91 -14.23 3.58
C SER A 110 -7.60 -13.50 4.72
N GLN A 111 -7.22 -13.77 5.97
CA GLN A 111 -7.80 -13.09 7.14
C GLN A 111 -7.39 -11.62 7.20
N TRP A 112 -6.12 -11.31 6.95
CA TRP A 112 -5.63 -9.93 6.92
C TRP A 112 -6.37 -9.11 5.86
N PHE A 113 -6.44 -9.62 4.63
CA PHE A 113 -7.11 -8.94 3.52
C PHE A 113 -8.60 -8.81 3.77
N TYR A 114 -9.25 -9.87 4.28
CA TYR A 114 -10.65 -9.83 4.64
C TYR A 114 -10.92 -8.71 5.63
N LEU A 115 -10.18 -8.63 6.74
CA LEU A 115 -10.34 -7.54 7.70
C LEU A 115 -10.03 -6.17 7.10
N ASN A 116 -9.00 -6.04 6.25
CA ASN A 116 -8.66 -4.78 5.61
C ASN A 116 -9.77 -4.24 4.69
N ARG A 117 -10.51 -5.14 4.03
CA ARG A 117 -11.57 -4.77 3.08
C ARG A 117 -12.96 -4.73 3.69
N THR A 118 -13.16 -5.39 4.82
CA THR A 118 -14.44 -5.43 5.54
C THR A 118 -14.48 -4.54 6.78
N CYS A 119 -13.35 -3.97 7.23
CA CYS A 119 -13.35 -2.89 8.21
C CYS A 119 -13.46 -1.52 7.54
N PHE A 120 -14.17 -0.59 8.18
CA PHE A 120 -14.18 0.81 7.77
C PHE A 120 -12.75 1.37 7.72
N SER A 121 -12.39 1.98 6.59
CA SER A 121 -11.04 2.49 6.28
C SER A 121 -9.90 1.46 6.36
N GLY A 122 -10.21 0.17 6.42
CA GLY A 122 -9.23 -0.89 6.66
C GLY A 122 -8.60 -0.88 8.05
N ASP A 123 -9.21 -0.18 9.02
CA ASP A 123 -8.76 -0.19 10.41
C ASP A 123 -9.19 -1.50 11.09
N GLN A 124 -8.29 -2.48 11.12
CA GLN A 124 -8.53 -3.81 11.69
C GLN A 124 -8.68 -3.77 13.23
N LEU A 125 -8.15 -2.74 13.89
CA LEU A 125 -8.15 -2.60 15.35
C LEU A 125 -9.40 -1.88 15.87
N ARG A 126 -9.77 -0.75 15.26
CA ARG A 126 -10.87 0.12 15.73
C ARG A 126 -12.04 0.20 14.75
N GLY A 127 -11.83 0.00 13.45
CA GLY A 127 -12.87 0.12 12.42
C GLY A 127 -14.02 -0.86 12.59
N GLY A 128 -15.26 -0.44 12.36
CA GLY A 128 -16.43 -1.33 12.37
C GLY A 128 -16.57 -2.14 11.07
N PHE A 129 -17.43 -3.17 11.08
CA PHE A 129 -17.79 -3.93 9.87
C PHE A 129 -18.48 -3.02 8.86
N ALA A 130 -17.94 -2.97 7.64
CA ALA A 130 -18.45 -2.17 6.54
C ALA A 130 -19.72 -2.81 5.98
N VAL A 131 -20.82 -2.07 6.02
CA VAL A 131 -22.12 -2.51 5.51
C VAL A 131 -22.51 -1.70 4.27
N PRO A 132 -23.39 -2.24 3.41
CA PRO A 132 -24.04 -1.44 2.38
C PRO A 132 -24.67 -0.17 2.97
N SER A 133 -24.47 0.94 2.28
CA SER A 133 -25.07 2.22 2.64
C SER A 133 -26.37 2.42 1.86
N THR A 134 -27.36 3.07 2.48
CA THR A 134 -28.57 3.56 1.79
C THR A 134 -28.26 4.58 0.69
N THR A 135 -27.05 5.17 0.70
CA THR A 135 -26.53 6.06 -0.34
C THR A 135 -25.94 5.35 -1.57
N GLY A 136 -26.08 4.02 -1.65
CA GLY A 136 -25.68 3.23 -2.83
C GLY A 136 -24.24 2.69 -2.81
N ARG A 137 -23.43 3.00 -1.78
CA ARG A 137 -22.12 2.35 -1.61
C ARG A 137 -22.30 0.89 -1.20
N ASN A 138 -21.71 -0.01 -1.98
CA ASN A 138 -21.72 -1.44 -1.71
C ASN A 138 -20.29 -1.96 -1.49
N PRO A 139 -19.85 -2.19 -0.24
CA PRO A 139 -18.51 -2.67 0.04
C PRO A 139 -18.29 -4.13 -0.36
N ILE A 140 -19.37 -4.91 -0.58
CA ILE A 140 -19.29 -6.29 -1.08
C ILE A 140 -18.84 -6.30 -2.54
N ILE A 141 -19.45 -5.46 -3.38
CA ILE A 141 -19.02 -5.30 -4.78
C ILE A 141 -17.56 -4.82 -4.82
N SER A 142 -17.20 -3.85 -3.96
CA SER A 142 -15.82 -3.38 -3.87
C SER A 142 -14.84 -4.48 -3.45
N PHE A 143 -15.23 -5.35 -2.51
CA PHE A 143 -14.44 -6.51 -2.10
C PHE A 143 -14.22 -7.47 -3.26
N ARG A 144 -15.30 -7.90 -3.94
CA ARG A 144 -15.25 -8.84 -5.07
C ARG A 144 -14.40 -8.31 -6.22
N ASN A 145 -14.64 -7.08 -6.64
CA ASN A 145 -13.83 -6.44 -7.70
C ASN A 145 -12.33 -6.40 -7.37
N THR A 146 -11.97 -6.26 -6.07
CA THR A 146 -10.57 -6.30 -5.67
C THR A 146 -9.99 -7.70 -5.76
N VAL A 147 -10.75 -8.72 -5.34
CA VAL A 147 -10.35 -10.14 -5.50
C VAL A 147 -10.12 -10.46 -6.98
N ASP A 148 -11.06 -10.06 -7.85
CA ASP A 148 -10.98 -10.27 -9.30
C ASP A 148 -9.75 -9.59 -9.93
N SER A 149 -9.30 -8.47 -9.36
CA SER A 149 -8.13 -7.73 -9.83
C SER A 149 -6.77 -8.27 -9.35
N MET A 150 -6.74 -9.28 -8.48
CA MET A 150 -5.49 -9.74 -7.85
C MET A 150 -4.43 -10.21 -8.87
N ASN A 151 -4.85 -10.87 -9.96
CA ASN A 151 -3.91 -11.28 -11.01
C ASN A 151 -3.30 -10.07 -11.74
N THR A 152 -4.11 -9.04 -12.03
CA THR A 152 -3.61 -7.79 -12.64
C THR A 152 -2.67 -7.04 -11.69
N ILE A 153 -2.97 -7.05 -10.39
CA ILE A 153 -2.11 -6.46 -9.36
C ILE A 153 -0.78 -7.19 -9.28
N ALA A 154 -0.80 -8.53 -9.29
CA ALA A 154 0.41 -9.32 -9.29
C ALA A 154 1.29 -9.05 -10.51
N GLU A 155 0.69 -8.93 -11.70
CA GLU A 155 1.44 -8.57 -12.90
C GLU A 155 2.09 -7.19 -12.78
N ARG A 156 1.37 -6.20 -12.21
CA ARG A 156 1.96 -4.88 -11.95
C ARG A 156 3.12 -4.95 -10.96
N LEU A 157 3.05 -5.83 -9.97
CA LEU A 157 4.08 -6.01 -8.94
C LEU A 157 5.24 -6.90 -9.39
N LYS A 158 5.12 -7.62 -10.51
CA LYS A 158 6.08 -8.67 -10.92
C LYS A 158 7.53 -8.20 -10.98
N ASN A 159 7.75 -6.95 -11.41
CA ASN A 159 9.08 -6.34 -11.54
C ASN A 159 9.39 -5.33 -10.41
N VAL A 160 8.65 -5.40 -9.30
CA VAL A 160 8.79 -4.49 -8.16
C VAL A 160 9.51 -5.21 -7.02
N CYS A 161 10.60 -4.61 -6.53
CA CYS A 161 11.27 -5.06 -5.33
C CYS A 161 10.46 -4.64 -4.10
N ILE A 162 10.15 -5.59 -3.22
CA ILE A 162 9.36 -5.36 -2.00
C ILE A 162 10.26 -5.57 -0.78
N GLU A 163 10.48 -4.50 -0.03
CA GLU A 163 11.30 -4.45 1.18
C GLU A 163 10.42 -4.30 2.44
N ASN A 164 10.93 -4.77 3.58
CA ASN A 164 10.32 -4.56 4.90
C ASN A 164 11.38 -4.05 5.89
N LEU A 165 11.82 -2.82 5.67
CA LEU A 165 12.85 -2.12 6.40
C LEU A 165 12.28 -0.90 7.11
N SER A 166 12.97 -0.44 8.16
CA SER A 166 12.79 0.92 8.64
C SER A 166 13.14 1.91 7.52
N TYR A 167 12.40 3.01 7.44
CA TYR A 167 12.48 3.95 6.32
C TYR A 167 13.90 4.51 6.13
N ASP A 168 14.63 4.75 7.23
CA ASP A 168 16.00 5.24 7.24
C ASP A 168 16.97 4.26 6.57
N LYS A 169 16.80 2.95 6.82
CA LYS A 169 17.57 1.90 6.17
C LYS A 169 17.24 1.80 4.69
N CYS A 170 15.96 1.91 4.34
CA CYS A 170 15.53 1.92 2.94
C CYS A 170 16.13 3.11 2.18
N ILE A 171 16.04 4.34 2.73
CA ILE A 171 16.67 5.52 2.12
C ILE A 171 18.16 5.29 1.99
N LYS A 172 18.86 4.93 3.06
CA LYS A 172 20.30 4.73 3.02
C LYS A 172 20.74 3.71 1.97
N ARG A 173 19.91 2.69 1.72
CA ARG A 173 20.19 1.65 0.74
C ARG A 173 20.02 2.10 -0.71
N TYR A 174 19.00 2.90 -1.00
CA TYR A 174 18.65 3.29 -2.37
C TYR A 174 18.96 4.75 -2.72
N ASP A 175 19.30 5.60 -1.75
CA ASP A 175 19.80 6.99 -1.88
C ASP A 175 21.30 7.04 -1.52
N SER A 176 22.13 6.20 -2.15
CA SER A 176 23.55 6.04 -1.79
C SER A 176 24.52 7.01 -2.50
N GLY A 177 24.05 8.17 -2.96
CA GLY A 177 24.92 9.29 -3.38
C GLY A 177 25.74 9.12 -4.66
N THR A 178 25.66 8.00 -5.37
CA THR A 178 26.39 7.78 -6.63
C THR A 178 25.51 8.00 -7.85
N ASN A 179 25.81 9.02 -8.65
CA ASN A 179 25.68 9.19 -10.12
C ASN A 179 24.54 8.50 -10.93
N ILE A 180 23.48 8.01 -10.30
CA ILE A 180 22.24 7.70 -11.00
C ILE A 180 21.51 9.02 -11.11
N LYS A 181 21.80 9.74 -12.21
CA LYS A 181 20.85 10.71 -12.75
C LYS A 181 19.49 10.01 -12.70
N ASN A 182 18.50 10.62 -12.06
CA ASN A 182 17.10 10.19 -12.11
C ASN A 182 16.65 9.12 -11.06
N ILE A 183 16.91 9.34 -9.77
CA ILE A 183 16.17 8.67 -8.68
C ILE A 183 14.99 9.57 -8.26
N THR A 184 13.76 9.07 -8.40
CA THR A 184 12.62 9.65 -7.69
C THR A 184 12.38 8.83 -6.43
N VAL A 185 12.96 9.28 -5.31
CA VAL A 185 12.53 8.82 -4.00
C VAL A 185 11.31 9.65 -3.60
N LEU A 186 10.12 9.06 -3.64
CA LEU A 186 8.86 9.75 -3.46
C LEU A 186 8.52 10.08 -1.99
N TYR A 187 9.53 10.36 -1.17
CA TYR A 187 9.32 11.08 0.09
C TYR A 187 9.06 12.57 -0.13
N LEU A 188 9.69 13.17 -1.14
CA LEU A 188 9.83 14.63 -1.22
C LEU A 188 8.62 15.32 -1.87
N LEU A 189 7.94 14.69 -2.84
CA LEU A 189 6.70 15.24 -3.40
C LEU A 189 5.52 15.05 -2.45
N SER A 190 5.40 13.88 -1.82
CA SER A 190 4.24 13.55 -0.98
C SER A 190 4.20 14.38 0.30
N ILE A 191 5.35 14.65 0.92
CA ILE A 191 5.43 15.48 2.13
C ILE A 191 5.43 16.97 1.79
N SER A 192 6.20 17.46 0.81
CA SER A 192 6.23 18.90 0.52
C SER A 192 4.88 19.42 0.01
N ILE A 193 4.17 18.64 -0.80
CA ILE A 193 2.86 19.03 -1.34
C ILE A 193 1.75 18.85 -0.31
N VAL A 194 1.78 17.79 0.51
CA VAL A 194 0.81 17.62 1.60
C VAL A 194 1.03 18.62 2.72
N ILE A 195 2.29 18.94 3.09
CA ILE A 195 2.61 19.98 4.07
C ILE A 195 2.22 21.37 3.55
N GLN A 196 2.46 21.68 2.27
CA GLN A 196 2.05 22.97 1.69
C GLN A 196 0.52 23.14 1.62
N LYS A 197 -0.25 22.04 1.59
CA LYS A 197 -1.71 22.08 1.41
C LYS A 197 -2.51 21.74 2.69
N TYR A 198 -1.94 21.00 3.63
CA TYR A 198 -2.61 20.49 4.84
C TYR A 198 -1.64 20.46 6.05
N CYS A 199 -1.65 21.54 6.85
CA CYS A 199 -0.73 21.85 7.96
C CYS A 199 -0.80 20.94 9.23
N ALA A 200 -0.71 19.61 9.15
CA ALA A 200 -0.88 18.76 10.35
C ALA A 200 0.38 18.06 10.92
N TYR A 201 1.51 18.02 10.19
CA TYR A 201 2.69 17.22 10.60
C TYR A 201 4.02 17.97 10.46
N LYS A 202 4.02 19.30 10.63
CA LYS A 202 5.18 20.17 10.34
C LYS A 202 6.42 19.80 11.16
N GLU A 203 6.27 19.46 12.44
CA GLU A 203 7.38 19.19 13.37
C GLU A 203 8.07 17.84 13.13
N GLN A 204 7.33 16.78 12.79
CA GLN A 204 7.91 15.45 12.52
C GLN A 204 8.77 15.40 11.24
N PHE A 205 8.63 16.38 10.35
CA PHE A 205 9.26 16.39 9.03
C PHE A 205 10.17 17.62 8.79
N GLU A 206 10.46 18.43 9.81
CA GLU A 206 11.34 19.61 9.68
C GLU A 206 12.74 19.24 9.18
N TRP A 207 13.29 18.11 9.62
CA TRP A 207 14.61 17.62 9.19
C TRP A 207 14.66 17.26 7.70
N LEU A 208 13.53 16.81 7.12
CA LEU A 208 13.42 16.47 5.69
C LEU A 208 13.46 17.71 4.80
N SER A 209 12.88 18.82 5.25
CA SER A 209 12.89 20.08 4.49
C SER A 209 14.30 20.70 4.38
N LYS A 210 15.13 20.54 5.43
CA LYS A 210 16.52 21.01 5.45
C LYS A 210 17.42 20.24 4.50
N GLY A 211 17.21 18.93 4.33
CA GLY A 211 17.98 18.08 3.41
C GLY A 211 17.73 18.36 1.92
N PHE A 212 16.59 18.97 1.56
CA PHE A 212 16.25 19.33 0.19
C PHE A 212 16.89 20.66 -0.25
N ASN A 213 16.89 21.67 0.62
CA ASN A 213 17.43 23.00 0.32
C ASN A 213 18.95 23.03 0.17
N SER A 214 19.67 22.08 0.78
CA SER A 214 21.12 21.92 0.57
C SER A 214 21.46 21.34 -0.80
N ARG A 215 20.59 20.49 -1.39
CA ARG A 215 20.82 19.85 -2.70
C ARG A 215 20.40 20.70 -3.90
N LYS A 216 19.56 21.73 -3.72
CA LYS A 216 19.25 22.72 -4.77
C LYS A 216 20.38 23.72 -5.04
N LYS A 217 21.37 23.79 -4.15
CA LYS A 217 22.50 24.73 -4.23
C LYS A 217 23.81 24.07 -4.70
N ALA A 218 23.79 22.78 -5.04
CA ALA A 218 24.93 22.00 -5.51
C ALA A 218 24.76 21.60 -6.98
#